data_AF-A0A0G0L096-F1
#
_entry.id   AF-A0A0G0L096-F1
#
_cell.length_a   1.000
_cell.length_b   1.000
_cell.length_c   1.000
_cell.angle_alpha   90.00
_cell.angle_beta   90.00
_cell.angle_gamma   90.00
#
_symmetry.space_group_name_H-M   'P 1'
#
loop_
_entity.id
_entity.type
_entity.pdbx_description
1 polymer ?
#
loop_
_entity_poly.entity_id
_entity_poly.type
_entity_poly.pdbx_seq_one_letter_code
_entity_poly.pdbx_strand_id
1 'polypeptide(L)' 'MLEPEKPGRDWYIGYKTNDIIGISRIILTGRVRMLIGHGNVSFYGIDAECYEQIAIREIDRGRIGEGGKFAKEKLL' A
#
# COMPACT_ATOMS: atom_id res chain seq x y z
N MET A 1 -0.95 2.02 4.83
CA MET A 1 -1.62 2.80 3.77
C MET A 1 -0.54 3.53 3.02
N LEU A 2 -0.54 3.38 1.70
CA LEU A 2 0.52 3.87 0.83
C LEU A 2 -0.08 4.86 -0.16
N GLU A 3 0.70 5.86 -0.54
CA GLU A 3 0.36 6.76 -1.64
C GLU A 3 1.62 7.20 -2.40
N PRO A 4 1.48 7.63 -3.66
CA PRO A 4 2.56 8.31 -4.38
C PRO A 4 2.95 9.61 -3.67
N GLU A 5 4.23 9.96 -3.69
CA GLU A 5 4.67 11.28 -3.21
C GLU A 5 4.11 12.43 -4.06
N LYS A 6 3.92 12.18 -5.36
CA LYS A 6 3.27 13.11 -6.29
C LYS A 6 1.83 12.64 -6.54
N PRO A 7 0.81 13.30 -5.95
CA PRO A 7 -0.58 12.88 -6.11
C PRO A 7 -1.10 13.18 -7.53
N GLY A 8 -2.24 12.54 -7.87
CA GLY A 8 -2.99 12.85 -9.09
C GLY A 8 -2.60 12.06 -10.34
N ARG A 9 -1.80 11.00 -10.19
CA ARG A 9 -1.47 10.07 -11.27
C ARG A 9 -1.88 8.65 -10.94
N ASP A 10 -2.28 7.94 -11.98
CA ASP A 10 -2.54 6.51 -11.92
C ASP A 10 -1.22 5.76 -11.76
N TRP A 11 -1.23 4.72 -10.92
CA TRP A 11 -0.02 3.98 -10.57
C TRP A 11 -0.31 2.52 -10.27
N TYR A 12 0.73 1.70 -10.35
CA TYR A 12 0.72 0.30 -9.93
C TYR A 12 1.52 0.14 -8.65
N ILE A 13 1.10 -0.80 -7.79
CA ILE A 13 1.85 -1.18 -6.59
C ILE A 13 2.77 -2.36 -6.90
N GLY A 14 4.06 -2.14 -6.70
CA GLY A 14 5.08 -3.17 -6.64
C GLY A 14 5.34 -3.63 -5.21
N TYR A 15 5.72 -4.89 -5.05
CA TYR A 15 6.10 -5.48 -3.77
C TYR A 15 7.35 -6.33 -3.92
N LYS A 16 8.16 -6.33 -2.87
CA LYS A 16 9.36 -7.15 -2.73
C LYS A 16 9.37 -7.80 -1.36
N THR A 17 9.53 -9.11 -1.35
CA THR A 17 9.87 -9.90 -0.16
C THR A 17 11.31 -10.40 -0.28
N ASN A 18 11.73 -11.32 0.58
CA ASN A 18 13.03 -11.97 0.45
C ASN A 18 13.11 -12.89 -0.79
N ASP A 19 11.97 -13.48 -1.20
CA ASP A 19 11.96 -14.55 -2.21
C ASP A 19 11.34 -14.12 -3.54
N ILE A 20 10.40 -13.16 -3.50
CA ILE A 20 9.61 -12.74 -4.66
C ILE A 20 9.59 -11.23 -4.84
N ILE A 21 9.64 -10.80 -6.10
CA ILE A 21 9.37 -9.44 -6.56
C ILE A 21 8.23 -9.50 -7.56
N GLY A 22 7.27 -8.58 -7.44
CA GLY A 22 6.13 -8.54 -8.35
C GLY A 22 5.49 -7.16 -8.42
N ILE A 23 4.68 -6.97 -9.45
CA ILE A 23 3.86 -5.77 -9.65
C ILE A 23 2.40 -6.21 -9.81
N SER A 24 1.51 -5.61 -9.02
CA SER A 24 0.07 -5.76 -9.23
C SER A 24 -0.34 -4.96 -10.46
N ARG A 25 -1.05 -5.59 -11.40
CA ARG A 25 -1.58 -4.91 -12.62
C ARG A 25 -2.90 -4.18 -12.39
N ILE A 26 -3.31 -4.01 -11.14
CA ILE A 26 -4.49 -3.21 -10.78
C ILE A 26 -4.06 -1.75 -10.76
N ILE A 27 -4.69 -0.92 -11.59
CA ILE A 27 -4.47 0.53 -11.61
C ILE A 27 -5.03 1.14 -10.32
N LEU A 28 -4.24 1.99 -9.67
CA LEU A 28 -4.59 2.72 -8.47
C LEU A 28 -4.67 4.22 -8.80
N THR A 29 -5.77 4.87 -8.43
CA THR A 29 -6.01 6.31 -8.68
C THR A 29 -5.69 7.20 -7.46
N GLY A 30 -5.19 6.61 -6.38
CA GLY A 30 -4.94 7.32 -5.13
C GLY A 30 -4.32 6.44 -4.06
N ARG A 31 -4.56 6.76 -2.78
CA ARG A 31 -4.05 6.00 -1.64
C ARG A 31 -4.61 4.57 -1.60
N VAL A 32 -3.76 3.61 -1.24
CA VAL A 32 -4.11 2.19 -1.17
C VAL A 32 -3.80 1.60 0.21
N ARG A 33 -4.62 0.64 0.63
CA ARG A 33 -4.37 -0.19 1.81
C ARG A 33 -3.81 -1.53 1.36
N MET A 34 -2.68 -1.92 1.92
CA MET A 34 -2.08 -3.23 1.70
C MET A 34 -2.27 -4.08 2.95
N LEU A 35 -2.76 -5.31 2.76
CA LEU A 35 -2.73 -6.32 3.81
C LEU A 35 -1.37 -7.01 3.76
N ILE A 36 -0.68 -6.96 4.89
CA ILE A 36 0.67 -7.50 5.04
C ILE A 36 0.57 -8.70 5.96
N GLY A 37 1.10 -9.84 5.51
CA GLY A 37 1.23 -11.05 6.33
C GLY A 37 2.32 -10.91 7.38
N HIS A 38 2.75 -12.03 7.96
CA HIS A 38 3.78 -12.02 9.01
C HIS A 38 5.20 -11.70 8.50
N GLY A 39 5.42 -11.80 7.19
CA GLY A 39 6.72 -11.60 6.56
C GLY A 39 7.04 -10.12 6.28
N ASN A 40 8.34 -9.82 6.19
CA ASN A 40 8.81 -8.51 5.77
C ASN A 40 8.52 -8.30 4.28
N VAL A 41 7.90 -7.18 3.97
CA VAL A 41 7.61 -6.75 2.59
C VAL A 41 7.92 -5.28 2.46
N SER A 42 8.60 -4.94 1.36
CA SER A 42 8.83 -3.57 0.92
C SER A 42 7.94 -3.28 -0.28
N PHE A 43 7.49 -2.03 -0.39
CA PHE A 43 6.63 -1.58 -1.48
C PHE A 43 7.31 -0.49 -2.30
N TYR A 44 6.95 -0.41 -3.58
CA TYR A 44 7.37 0.63 -4.51
C TYR A 44 6.23 0.94 -5.49
N GLY A 45 6.21 2.14 -6.07
CA GLY A 45 5.20 2.51 -7.06
C GLY A 45 5.77 2.46 -8.48
N ILE A 46 4.90 2.20 -9.47
CA ILE A 46 5.21 2.35 -10.89
C ILE A 46 4.16 3.29 -11.50
N ASP A 47 4.58 4.32 -12.22
CA ASP A 47 3.67 5.23 -12.95
C ASP A 47 2.95 4.44 -14.07
N ALA A 48 1.62 4.58 -14.16
CA ALA A 48 0.84 3.76 -15.09
C ALA A 48 0.97 4.20 -16.56
N GLU A 49 1.45 5.43 -16.81
CA GLU A 49 1.62 6.00 -18.15
C GLU A 49 3.02 5.70 -18.69
N CYS A 50 4.07 6.04 -17.93
CA CYS A 50 5.45 5.90 -18.40
C CYS A 50 6.16 4.62 -17.92
N TYR A 51 5.55 3.83 -17.04
CA TYR A 51 6.12 2.60 -16.46
C TYR A 51 7.43 2.80 -15.68
N GLU A 52 7.72 4.03 -15.29
CA GLU A 52 8.87 4.35 -14.44
C GLU A 52 8.55 4.15 -12.96
N GLN A 53 9.58 3.82 -12.17
CA GLN A 53 9.41 3.72 -10.73
C GLN A 53 9.21 5.10 -10.11
N ILE A 54 8.19 5.21 -9.25
CA ILE A 54 7.87 6.43 -8.50
C ILE A 54 8.04 6.20 -7.01
N ALA A 55 8.40 7.27 -6.30
CA ALA A 55 8.47 7.27 -4.85
C ALA A 55 7.07 7.19 -4.24
N ILE A 56 6.94 6.36 -3.21
CA ILE A 56 5.72 6.22 -2.43
C ILE A 56 6.04 6.42 -0.96
N ARG A 57 5.05 6.81 -0.17
CA ARG A 57 5.17 6.98 1.27
C ARG A 57 4.09 6.23 2.03
N GLU A 58 4.44 5.73 3.20
CA GLU A 58 3.49 5.18 4.16
C GLU A 58 2.88 6.33 4.98
N ILE A 59 1.56 6.50 4.87
CA ILE A 59 0.83 7.59 5.55
C ILE A 59 0.05 7.11 6.78
N ASP A 60 -0.15 5.81 6.89
CA ASP A 60 -0.91 5.22 7.99
C ASP A 60 -0.55 3.73 8.13
N ARG A 61 -0.61 3.19 9.33
CA ARG A 61 -0.38 1.78 9.62
C ARG A 61 -1.34 1.32 10.70
N GLY A 62 -1.91 0.14 10.51
CA GLY A 62 -2.80 -0.47 11.48
C GLY A 62 -2.77 -1.99 11.37
N ARG A 63 -3.46 -2.65 12.31
CA ARG A 63 -3.56 -4.10 12.38
C ARG A 63 -5.03 -4.53 12.38
N ILE A 64 -5.36 -5.58 11.63
CA ILE A 64 -6.72 -6.13 11.62
C ILE A 64 -7.09 -6.58 13.04
N GLY A 65 -8.30 -6.26 13.47
CA GLY A 65 -8.81 -6.53 14.82
C GLY A 65 -8.51 -5.42 15.82
N GLU A 66 -7.58 -4.51 15.52
CA GLU A 66 -7.31 -3.33 16.32
C GLU A 66 -8.03 -2.13 15.69
N GLY A 67 -9.28 -1.88 16.11
CA GLY A 67 -10.13 -0.83 15.54
C GLY A 67 -9.66 0.62 15.79
N GLY A 68 -8.63 0.80 16.62
CA GLY A 68 -8.07 2.09 16.95
C GLY A 68 -9.05 3.03 17.65
N LYS A 69 -8.81 4.34 17.54
CA LYS A 69 -9.57 5.41 18.23
C LYS A 69 -11.05 5.52 17.84
N PHE A 70 -11.47 4.85 16.76
CA PHE A 70 -12.85 4.83 16.29
C PHE A 70 -13.47 3.43 16.38
N ALA A 71 -12.84 2.52 17.13
CA ALA A 71 -13.43 1.23 17.43
C ALA A 71 -14.78 1.45 18.13
N LYS A 72 -15.83 0.77 17.67
CA LYS A 72 -17.07 0.68 18.44
C LYS A 72 -16.78 -0.11 19.72
N GLU A 73 -17.48 0.24 20.79
CA GLU A 73 -17.35 -0.47 22.07
C GLU A 73 -17.54 -1.97 21.87
N LYS A 74 -16.67 -2.75 22.51
CA LYS A 74 -16.77 -4.20 22.52
C LYS A 74 -18.05 -4.57 23.24
N LEU A 75 -18.97 -5.26 22.55
CA LEU A 75 -20.12 -5.88 23.20
C LEU A 75 -19.56 -6.96 24.14
N LEU A 76 -19.84 -6.80 25.44
CA LEU A 76 -19.48 -7.72 26.52
C LEU A 76 -20.18 -9.07 26.34
#